data_AF-A0A432Y3P6-F1
#
_entry.id   AF-A0A432Y3P6-F1
#
_cell.length_a   1.000
_cell.length_b   1.000
_cell.length_c   1.000
_cell.angle_alpha   90.00
_cell.angle_beta   90.00
_cell.angle_gamma   90.00
#
_symmetry.space_group_name_H-M   'P 1'
#
loop_
_entity.id
_entity.type
_entity.pdbx_description
1 polymer ?
#
loop_
_entity_poly.entity_id
_entity_poly.type
_entity_poly.pdbx_seq_one_letter_code
_entity_poly.pdbx_strand_id
1 'polypeptide(L)'
;MRRFHPDIFKKLDDLGITSIHMYRAGGNGDVHLSVDGGGGPVNQNGNDVADWIGCFLSTPEKADVVEKLRRSEAAEKHAFIPIVLGGAPWKVESYFFGEMSLPCTVPKLPEPITGAWIVLNGKGLRYTKNQWHVFNY
;
A
#
# COMPACT_ATOMS: atom_id res chain seq x y z
N MET A 1 -3.75 -24.78 24.72
CA MET A 1 -2.58 -24.92 23.82
C MET A 1 -3.04 -24.74 22.37
N ARG A 2 -2.30 -24.01 21.53
CA ARG A 2 -2.54 -24.02 20.08
C ARG A 2 -2.03 -25.35 19.52
N ARG A 3 -2.84 -26.05 18.71
CA ARG A 3 -2.38 -27.23 17.97
C ARG A 3 -1.50 -26.76 16.81
N PHE A 4 -0.25 -27.18 16.80
CA PHE A 4 0.65 -27.00 15.66
C PHE A 4 0.48 -28.20 14.73
N HIS A 5 0.15 -27.95 13.46
CA HIS A 5 -0.05 -28.97 12.44
C HIS A 5 1.08 -28.85 11.39
N PRO A 6 2.22 -29.53 11.56
CA PRO A 6 3.39 -29.37 10.70
C PRO A 6 3.09 -29.68 9.23
N ASP A 7 2.22 -30.66 8.96
CA ASP A 7 1.84 -31.06 7.59
C ASP A 7 1.10 -29.97 6.82
N ILE A 8 0.39 -29.07 7.52
CA ILE A 8 -0.28 -27.92 6.91
C ILE A 8 0.76 -26.87 6.52
N PHE A 9 1.68 -26.54 7.44
CA PHE A 9 2.75 -25.58 7.15
C PHE A 9 3.66 -26.04 6.03
N LYS A 10 4.02 -27.34 5.98
CA LYS A 10 4.78 -27.89 4.86
C LYS A 10 4.05 -27.73 3.53
N LYS A 11 2.76 -28.05 3.46
CA LYS A 11 1.97 -27.88 2.21
C LYS A 11 1.83 -26.43 1.78
N LEU A 12 1.82 -25.47 2.71
CA LEU A 12 1.81 -24.05 2.41
C LEU A 12 3.17 -23.61 1.84
N ASP A 13 4.27 -24.09 2.41
CA ASP A 13 5.64 -23.84 1.94
C ASP A 13 5.88 -24.47 0.54
N ASP A 14 5.43 -25.72 0.33
CA ASP A 14 5.43 -26.40 -0.97
C ASP A 14 4.63 -25.63 -2.05
N LEU A 15 3.66 -24.79 -1.66
CA LEU A 15 2.88 -23.89 -2.52
C LEU A 15 3.46 -22.47 -2.63
N GLY A 16 4.60 -22.18 -1.99
CA GLY A 16 5.22 -20.85 -1.94
C GLY A 16 4.50 -19.82 -1.06
N ILE A 17 3.58 -20.26 -0.18
CA ILE A 17 2.80 -19.39 0.70
C ILE A 17 3.61 -19.06 1.96
N THR A 18 4.33 -17.94 1.91
CA THR A 18 5.26 -17.50 2.97
C THR A 18 4.58 -16.81 4.16
N SER A 19 3.30 -16.43 4.06
CA SER A 19 2.55 -15.84 5.18
C SER A 19 1.04 -16.06 5.06
N ILE A 20 0.37 -16.13 6.22
CA ILE A 20 -1.10 -16.12 6.34
C ILE A 20 -1.47 -15.10 7.41
N HIS A 21 -2.41 -14.21 7.08
CA HIS A 21 -2.95 -13.22 8.01
C HIS A 21 -4.39 -13.58 8.40
N MET A 22 -4.71 -13.48 9.69
CA MET A 22 -6.06 -13.70 10.21
C MET A 22 -6.66 -12.38 10.70
N TYR A 23 -7.57 -11.81 9.92
CA TYR A 23 -8.35 -10.66 10.34
C TYR A 23 -9.34 -11.06 11.44
N ARG A 24 -9.22 -10.47 12.63
CA ARG A 24 -10.06 -10.80 13.79
C ARG A 24 -11.29 -9.91 13.88
N ALA A 25 -12.35 -10.31 13.19
CA ALA A 25 -13.71 -9.82 13.47
C ALA A 25 -14.50 -10.85 14.29
N GLY A 26 -15.64 -10.43 14.86
CA GLY A 26 -16.60 -11.38 15.44
C GLY A 26 -17.24 -12.22 14.33
N GLY A 27 -17.11 -13.55 14.42
CA GLY A 27 -17.59 -14.49 13.40
C GLY A 27 -17.37 -15.94 13.83
N ASN A 28 -17.81 -16.89 12.99
CA ASN A 28 -17.94 -18.31 13.36
C ASN A 28 -16.61 -19.11 13.35
N GLY A 29 -15.47 -18.46 13.09
CA GLY A 29 -14.15 -19.10 13.01
C GLY A 29 -13.77 -19.64 11.64
N ASP A 30 -14.47 -19.21 10.59
CA ASP A 30 -14.21 -19.60 9.20
C ASP A 30 -12.85 -19.10 8.70
N VAL A 31 -12.17 -19.93 7.90
CA VAL A 31 -10.89 -19.60 7.26
C VAL A 31 -11.13 -19.43 5.76
N HIS A 32 -11.05 -18.19 5.28
CA HIS A 32 -11.19 -17.88 3.87
C HIS A 32 -9.84 -17.95 3.16
N LEU A 33 -9.75 -18.79 2.13
CA LEU A 33 -8.65 -18.83 1.15
C LEU A 33 -9.22 -18.33 -0.17
N SER A 34 -8.70 -17.21 -0.70
CA SER A 34 -9.33 -16.47 -1.80
C SER A 34 -8.63 -16.61 -3.15
N VAL A 35 -9.37 -17.15 -4.12
CA VAL A 35 -9.35 -16.86 -5.57
C VAL A 35 -10.78 -17.03 -6.10
N ASP A 36 -11.22 -16.37 -7.17
CA ASP A 36 -10.55 -15.31 -7.95
C ASP A 36 -10.67 -13.92 -7.30
N GLY A 37 -10.30 -12.86 -8.04
CA GLY A 37 -10.27 -11.47 -7.59
C GLY A 37 -8.85 -10.94 -7.39
N GLY A 38 -8.70 -9.62 -7.30
CA GLY A 38 -7.41 -8.96 -7.11
C GLY A 38 -6.89 -9.10 -5.68
N GLY A 39 -6.56 -10.33 -5.26
CA GLY A 39 -5.85 -10.65 -4.02
C GLY A 39 -4.42 -11.15 -4.30
N GLY A 40 -3.56 -11.17 -3.28
CA GLY A 40 -2.18 -11.63 -3.44
C GLY A 40 -1.31 -11.42 -2.19
N PRO A 41 -0.02 -11.80 -2.24
CA PRO A 41 0.93 -11.54 -1.16
C PRO A 41 1.11 -10.03 -0.94
N VAL A 42 1.26 -9.62 0.32
CA VAL A 42 1.37 -8.22 0.72
C VAL A 42 2.56 -8.04 1.66
N ASN A 43 3.31 -6.95 1.46
CA ASN A 43 4.38 -6.59 2.39
C ASN A 43 3.82 -5.91 3.65
N GLN A 44 4.12 -6.49 4.82
CA GLN A 44 3.63 -6.02 6.11
C GLN A 44 4.28 -4.70 6.60
N ASN A 45 5.39 -4.26 5.99
CA ASN A 45 6.06 -3.00 6.35
C ASN A 45 5.65 -1.81 5.48
N GLY A 46 4.74 -1.96 4.52
CA GLY A 46 4.23 -0.85 3.70
C GLY A 46 5.16 -0.35 2.58
N ASN A 47 6.38 -0.89 2.41
CA ASN A 47 7.31 -0.43 1.35
C ASN A 47 6.73 -0.61 -0.07
N ASP A 48 5.82 -1.57 -0.29
CA ASP A 48 5.11 -1.73 -1.56
C ASP A 48 4.34 -0.47 -1.99
N VAL A 49 3.82 0.29 -1.03
CA VAL A 49 3.15 1.58 -1.27
C VAL A 49 4.18 2.65 -1.66
N ALA A 50 5.31 2.71 -0.94
CA ALA A 50 6.40 3.65 -1.20
C ALA A 50 6.98 3.50 -2.62
N ASP A 51 7.25 2.26 -3.03
CA ASP A 51 7.75 1.96 -4.38
C ASP A 51 6.68 2.24 -5.44
N TRP A 52 5.42 1.86 -5.19
CA TRP A 52 4.31 2.11 -6.11
C TRP A 52 4.08 3.61 -6.37
N ILE A 53 4.16 4.48 -5.35
CA ILE A 53 3.98 5.94 -5.53
C ILE A 53 4.97 6.50 -6.56
N GLY A 54 6.24 6.12 -6.46
CA GLY A 54 7.28 6.55 -7.40
C GLY A 54 7.01 6.07 -8.82
N CYS A 55 6.69 4.78 -8.98
CA CYS A 55 6.31 4.21 -10.28
C CYS A 55 5.06 4.88 -10.86
N PHE A 56 3.99 5.04 -10.08
CA PHE A 56 2.72 5.64 -10.49
C PHE A 56 2.89 7.08 -10.99
N LEU A 57 3.60 7.92 -10.23
CA LEU A 57 3.86 9.31 -10.62
C LEU A 57 4.82 9.45 -11.80
N SER A 58 5.63 8.42 -12.08
CA SER A 58 6.53 8.38 -13.25
C SER A 58 5.85 7.89 -14.53
N THR A 59 4.58 7.51 -14.49
CA THR A 59 3.84 7.05 -15.68
C THR A 59 3.50 8.20 -16.65
N PRO A 60 3.48 7.97 -17.98
CA PRO A 60 3.08 8.99 -18.95
C PRO A 60 1.70 9.60 -18.67
N GLU A 61 0.76 8.80 -18.16
CA GLU A 61 -0.60 9.19 -17.77
C GLU A 61 -0.64 10.14 -16.55
N LYS A 62 0.51 10.46 -15.93
CA LYS A 62 0.65 11.46 -14.85
C LYS A 62 1.59 12.61 -15.22
N ALA A 63 2.13 12.66 -16.44
CA ALA A 63 3.05 13.70 -16.89
C ALA A 63 2.49 15.13 -16.72
N ASP A 64 1.18 15.32 -16.94
CA ASP A 64 0.48 16.60 -16.72
C ASP A 64 0.53 17.06 -15.24
N VAL A 65 0.44 16.14 -14.27
CA VAL A 65 0.57 16.48 -12.84
C VAL A 65 1.99 16.95 -12.53
N VAL A 66 3.01 16.25 -13.05
CA VAL A 66 4.42 16.62 -12.88
C VAL A 66 4.71 17.99 -13.51
N GLU A 67 4.17 18.26 -14.70
CA GLU A 67 4.37 19.51 -15.43
C GLU A 67 3.65 20.70 -14.78
N LYS A 68 2.43 20.50 -14.26
CA LYS A 68 1.73 21.50 -13.43
C LYS A 68 2.53 21.87 -12.18
N LEU A 69 3.10 20.88 -11.50
CA LEU A 69 3.96 21.12 -10.33
C LEU A 69 5.29 21.79 -10.73
N ARG A 70 5.86 21.50 -11.91
CA ARG A 70 7.07 22.15 -12.44
C ARG A 70 6.89 23.63 -12.71
N ARG A 71 5.70 24.05 -13.14
CA ARG A 71 5.34 25.47 -13.34
C ARG A 71 5.01 26.21 -12.05
N SER A 72 4.98 25.53 -10.90
CA SER A 72 4.72 26.16 -9.60
C SER A 72 6.00 26.71 -8.96
N GLU A 73 5.94 27.96 -8.52
CA GLU A 73 7.00 28.59 -7.71
C GLU A 73 7.00 28.12 -6.24
N ALA A 74 6.05 27.25 -5.83
CA ALA A 74 5.96 26.75 -4.46
C ALA A 74 7.21 25.95 -4.06
N ALA A 75 7.74 26.20 -2.85
CA ALA A 75 8.89 25.46 -2.32
C ALA A 75 8.57 23.99 -2.00
N GLU A 76 7.34 23.72 -1.54
CA GLU A 76 6.80 22.36 -1.36
C GLU A 76 5.83 22.05 -2.51
N LYS A 77 6.05 20.93 -3.21
CA LYS A 77 5.29 20.50 -4.39
C LYS A 77 4.75 19.10 -4.16
N HIS A 78 3.48 19.00 -3.76
CA HIS A 78 2.87 17.75 -3.33
C HIS A 78 1.90 17.18 -4.37
N ALA A 79 2.01 15.87 -4.63
CA ALA A 79 1.00 15.13 -5.39
C ALA A 79 -0.09 14.58 -4.46
N PHE A 80 -1.36 14.64 -4.88
CA PHE A 80 -2.49 14.05 -4.18
C PHE A 80 -3.09 12.92 -5.02
N ILE A 81 -3.18 11.73 -4.44
CA ILE A 81 -3.49 10.46 -5.11
C ILE A 81 -4.70 9.82 -4.39
N PRO A 82 -5.94 10.15 -4.76
CA PRO A 82 -7.11 9.43 -4.28
C PRO A 82 -7.18 8.08 -5.00
N ILE A 83 -7.24 6.99 -4.23
CA ILE A 83 -7.45 5.65 -4.76
C ILE A 83 -8.95 5.34 -4.68
N VAL A 84 -9.51 4.88 -5.79
CA VAL A 84 -10.82 4.21 -5.85
C VAL A 84 -10.57 2.70 -5.71
N LEU A 85 -11.45 1.97 -5.03
CA LEU A 85 -11.33 0.53 -4.85
C LEU A 85 -11.25 -0.21 -6.20
N GLY A 86 -10.22 -1.06 -6.38
CA GLY A 86 -9.87 -1.69 -7.66
C GLY A 86 -9.07 -0.79 -8.61
N GLY A 87 -8.67 0.40 -8.18
CA GLY A 87 -7.91 1.39 -8.96
C GLY A 87 -6.40 1.36 -8.73
N ALA A 88 -5.92 0.61 -7.73
CA ALA A 88 -4.50 0.35 -7.49
C ALA A 88 -4.23 -1.17 -7.35
N PRO A 89 -2.97 -1.62 -7.50
CA PRO A 89 -2.62 -3.01 -7.25
C PRO A 89 -2.96 -3.45 -5.83
N TRP A 90 -3.39 -4.70 -5.63
CA TRP A 90 -3.83 -5.23 -4.33
C TRP A 90 -2.90 -4.88 -3.16
N LYS A 91 -1.59 -5.06 -3.35
CA LYS A 91 -0.53 -4.77 -2.36
C LYS A 91 -0.50 -3.31 -1.86
N VAL A 92 -1.16 -2.40 -2.58
CA VAL A 92 -1.35 -0.99 -2.20
C VAL A 92 -2.70 -0.81 -1.52
N GLU A 93 -3.78 -1.36 -2.05
CA GLU A 93 -5.13 -1.22 -1.47
C GLU A 93 -5.24 -1.92 -0.11
N SER A 94 -4.67 -3.12 0.01
CA SER A 94 -4.60 -3.92 1.24
C SER A 94 -4.02 -3.17 2.43
N TYR A 95 -3.08 -2.26 2.17
CA TYR A 95 -2.43 -1.43 3.19
C TYR A 95 -3.45 -0.55 3.94
N PHE A 96 -4.44 0.01 3.24
CA PHE A 96 -5.46 0.87 3.84
C PHE A 96 -6.57 0.07 4.54
N PHE A 97 -6.69 -1.23 4.31
CA PHE A 97 -7.64 -2.08 5.05
C PHE A 97 -7.09 -2.53 6.41
N GLY A 98 -5.78 -2.75 6.53
CA GLY A 98 -5.12 -3.21 7.76
C GLY A 98 -4.71 -2.11 8.76
N GLU A 99 -3.83 -2.48 9.68
CA GLU A 99 -3.02 -1.55 10.47
C GLU A 99 -1.91 -0.96 9.58
N MET A 100 -1.86 0.36 9.45
CA MET A 100 -0.96 1.05 8.52
C MET A 100 0.41 1.27 9.15
N SER A 101 1.26 0.25 9.12
CA SER A 101 2.70 0.37 9.44
C SER A 101 3.36 1.44 8.56
N LEU A 102 4.14 2.36 9.14
CA LEU A 102 4.85 3.38 8.34
C LEU A 102 5.90 2.70 7.43
N PRO A 103 5.98 3.03 6.13
CA PRO A 103 7.00 2.48 5.25
C PRO A 103 8.42 2.80 5.73
N CYS A 104 9.32 1.82 5.62
CA CYS A 104 10.74 2.00 5.95
C CYS A 104 11.54 2.61 4.79
N THR A 105 11.03 2.53 3.55
CA THR A 105 11.67 3.12 2.36
C THR A 105 11.14 4.52 2.06
N VAL A 106 12.02 5.36 1.51
CA VAL A 106 11.68 6.66 0.91
C VAL A 106 11.09 6.42 -0.49
N PRO A 107 9.97 7.06 -0.87
CA PRO A 107 9.40 6.89 -2.19
C PRO A 107 10.28 7.62 -3.22
N LYS A 108 10.54 6.99 -4.37
CA LYS A 108 11.31 7.58 -5.47
C LYS A 108 10.43 8.54 -6.28
N LEU A 109 10.17 9.71 -5.73
CA LEU A 109 9.33 10.74 -6.35
C LEU A 109 10.05 11.35 -7.58
N PRO A 110 9.36 11.56 -8.72
CA PRO A 110 9.95 12.23 -9.87
C PRO A 110 10.03 13.74 -9.63
N GLU A 111 11.13 14.36 -10.06
CA GLU A 111 11.30 15.82 -9.98
C GLU A 111 10.20 16.57 -10.77
N PRO A 112 9.48 17.52 -10.13
CA PRO A 112 9.88 18.29 -8.96
C PRO A 112 9.11 17.95 -7.66
N ILE A 113 8.59 16.73 -7.51
CA ILE A 113 7.63 16.38 -6.46
C ILE A 113 8.35 16.13 -5.12
N THR A 114 8.09 16.98 -4.13
CA THR A 114 8.72 16.92 -2.79
C THR A 114 7.92 16.12 -1.76
N GLY A 115 6.73 15.64 -2.13
CA GLY A 115 5.86 14.87 -1.24
C GLY A 115 4.63 14.30 -1.94
N ALA A 116 4.01 13.32 -1.31
CA ALA A 116 2.85 12.61 -1.85
C ALA A 116 1.82 12.33 -0.75
N TRP A 117 0.54 12.38 -1.11
CA TRP A 117 -0.59 12.11 -0.24
C TRP A 117 -1.47 11.06 -0.93
N ILE A 118 -1.80 9.99 -0.22
CA ILE A 118 -2.49 8.83 -0.75
C ILE A 118 -3.65 8.54 0.19
N VAL A 119 -4.86 8.45 -0.35
CA VAL A 119 -6.09 8.30 0.45
C VAL A 119 -6.98 7.20 -0.10
N LEU A 120 -7.49 6.35 0.79
CA LEU A 120 -8.43 5.28 0.50
C LEU A 120 -9.22 4.95 1.78
N ASN A 121 -10.54 4.78 1.65
CA ASN A 121 -11.40 4.23 2.70
C ASN A 121 -11.29 4.92 4.09
N GLY A 122 -11.29 6.27 4.11
CA GLY A 122 -11.21 7.07 5.34
C GLY A 122 -9.82 7.08 6.01
N LYS A 123 -8.81 6.44 5.38
CA LYS A 123 -7.43 6.42 5.86
C LYS A 123 -6.49 7.01 4.82
N GLY A 124 -5.44 7.68 5.31
CA GLY A 124 -4.46 8.36 4.50
C GLY A 124 -3.02 8.07 4.93
N LEU A 125 -2.14 8.02 3.94
CA LEU A 125 -0.70 8.01 4.10
C LEU A 125 -0.13 9.24 3.37
N ARG A 126 0.80 9.96 3.99
CA ARG A 126 1.56 11.01 3.32
C ARG A 126 3.06 10.87 3.55
N TYR A 127 3.83 11.22 2.53
CA TYR A 127 5.26 11.49 2.61
C TYR A 127 5.49 12.98 2.44
N THR A 128 6.07 13.63 3.46
CA THR A 128 6.37 15.07 3.47
C THR A 128 7.61 15.30 4.34
N LYS A 129 8.50 16.22 3.96
CA LYS A 129 9.69 16.60 4.79
C LYS A 129 10.55 15.40 5.20
N ASN A 130 10.73 14.46 4.28
CA ASN A 130 11.41 13.18 4.48
C ASN A 130 10.83 12.27 5.58
N GLN A 131 9.54 12.42 5.89
CA GLN A 131 8.84 11.64 6.92
C GLN A 131 7.51 11.09 6.39
N TRP A 132 7.20 9.86 6.82
CA TRP A 132 5.89 9.24 6.63
C TRP A 132 4.96 9.60 7.78
N HIS A 133 3.70 9.88 7.45
CA HIS A 133 2.62 10.05 8.43
C HIS A 133 1.35 9.33 7.96
N VAL A 134 0.72 8.59 8.87
CA VAL A 134 -0.62 8.03 8.70
C VAL A 134 -1.64 8.96 9.37
N PHE A 135 -2.83 9.07 8.78
CA PHE A 135 -3.94 9.85 9.30
C PHE A 135 -5.28 9.21 8.91
N ASN A 136 -6.36 9.61 9.59
CA ASN A 136 -7.73 9.30 9.21
C ASN A 136 -8.44 10.61 8.79
N TYR A 137 -9.50 10.52 7.98
CA TYR A 137 -10.29 11.67 7.50
C TYR A 137 -11.75 11.28 7.26
#